data_AF-A0A182AP87-F1
#
_entry.id   AF-A0A182AP87-F1
#
_cell.length_a   1.000
_cell.length_b   1.000
_cell.length_c   1.000
_cell.angle_alpha   90.00
_cell.angle_beta   90.00
_cell.angle_gamma   90.00
#
_symmetry.space_group_name_H-M   'P 1'
#
loop_
_entity.id
_entity.type
_entity.pdbx_description
1 polymer ?
#
loop_
_entity_poly.entity_id
_entity_poly.type
_entity_poly.pdbx_seq_one_letter_code
_entity_poly.pdbx_strand_id
1 'polypeptide(L)' 'MRIRVSDVLDLYAAGLSPDQILAELPDLEPDDLQAALSYAARELNHNTFRSDPGGGSQRARSQGCR' A
#
# COMPACT_ATOMS: atom_id res chain seq x y z
N MET A 1 5.39 -19.98 -10.09
CA MET A 1 4.51 -18.81 -9.94
C MET A 1 5.35 -17.55 -9.75
N ARG A 2 4.93 -16.36 -10.23
CA ARG A 2 5.61 -15.07 -10.01
C ARG A 2 4.63 -14.06 -9.42
N ILE A 3 4.38 -14.17 -8.12
CA ILE A 3 3.65 -13.16 -7.37
C ILE A 3 4.63 -12.02 -7.09
N ARG A 4 4.26 -10.78 -7.42
CA ARG A 4 5.13 -9.63 -7.16
C ARG A 4 4.88 -9.14 -5.74
N VAL A 5 5.96 -8.85 -5.02
CA VAL A 5 5.92 -8.20 -3.70
C VAL A 5 5.09 -6.91 -3.73
N SER A 6 5.07 -6.22 -4.88
CA SER A 6 4.26 -5.03 -5.12
C SER A 6 2.76 -5.25 -4.92
N ASP A 7 2.21 -6.36 -5.40
CA ASP A 7 0.77 -6.65 -5.29
C ASP A 7 0.37 -6.93 -3.84
N VAL A 8 1.22 -7.65 -3.08
CA VAL A 8 1.02 -7.88 -1.64
C VAL A 8 1.01 -6.56 -0.87
N LEU A 9 1.95 -5.65 -1.19
CA LEU A 9 2.03 -4.34 -0.54
C LEU A 9 0.86 -3.43 -0.92
N ASP A 10 0.32 -3.54 -2.14
CA ASP A 10 -0.88 -2.80 -2.57
C ASP A 10 -2.12 -3.23 -1.76
N LEU A 11 -2.29 -4.53 -1.53
CA LEU A 11 -3.37 -5.05 -0.68
C LEU A 11 -3.23 -4.60 0.79
N TYR A 12 -2.00 -4.59 1.31
CA TYR A 12 -1.74 -4.00 2.64
C TYR A 12 -2.05 -2.49 2.67
N ALA A 13 -1.71 -1.75 1.61
CA ALA A 13 -2.01 -0.32 1.50
C ALA A 13 -3.52 -0.05 1.39
N ALA A 14 -4.28 -0.98 0.80
CA ALA A 14 -5.75 -0.96 0.78
C ALA A 14 -6.37 -1.30 2.15
N GLY A 15 -5.57 -1.70 3.14
CA GLY A 15 -6.01 -2.00 4.51
C GLY A 15 -6.47 -3.44 4.73
N LEU A 16 -6.12 -4.37 3.84
CA LEU A 16 -6.44 -5.79 4.05
C LEU A 16 -5.58 -6.40 5.15
N SER A 17 -6.17 -7.35 5.88
CA SER A 17 -5.47 -8.17 6.86
C SER A 17 -4.71 -9.32 6.17
N PRO A 18 -3.62 -9.85 6.77
CA PRO A 18 -2.84 -10.95 6.18
C PRO A 18 -3.67 -12.17 5.80
N ASP A 19 -4.64 -12.58 6.63
CA ASP A 19 -5.57 -13.67 6.30
C ASP A 19 -6.41 -13.41 5.04
N GLN A 20 -6.82 -12.16 4.82
CA GLN A 20 -7.56 -11.80 3.60
C GLN A 20 -6.65 -11.78 2.38
N ILE A 21 -5.40 -11.32 2.54
CA ILE A 21 -4.42 -11.35 1.46
C ILE A 21 -4.13 -12.78 1.02
N LEU A 22 -3.97 -13.71 1.97
CA LEU A 22 -3.82 -15.15 1.70
C LEU A 22 -5.06 -15.76 1.04
N ALA A 23 -6.26 -15.26 1.36
CA ALA A 23 -7.49 -15.71 0.71
C ALA A 23 -7.57 -15.25 -0.76
N GLU A 24 -7.13 -14.02 -1.05
CA GLU A 24 -7.08 -13.48 -2.42
C GLU A 24 -5.92 -14.08 -3.24
N LEU A 25 -4.81 -14.39 -2.57
CA LEU A 25 -3.60 -14.97 -3.15
C LEU A 25 -3.29 -16.32 -2.47
N PRO A 26 -4.02 -17.40 -2.82
CA PRO A 26 -3.85 -18.72 -2.20
C PRO A 26 -2.51 -19.40 -2.55
N ASP A 27 -1.75 -18.82 -3.48
CA ASP A 27 -0.41 -19.27 -3.86
C ASP A 27 0.69 -18.55 -3.05
N LEU A 28 0.31 -17.60 -2.18
CA LEU A 28 1.20 -16.87 -1.28
C LEU A 28 1.31 -17.60 0.06
N GLU A 29 2.51 -17.67 0.62
CA GLU A 29 2.73 -18.22 1.95
C GLU A 29 2.80 -17.13 3.03
N PRO A 30 2.49 -17.45 4.30
CA PRO A 30 2.69 -16.54 5.42
C PRO A 30 4.14 -16.04 5.55
N ASP A 31 5.12 -16.84 5.12
CA ASP A 31 6.54 -16.46 5.12
C ASP A 31 6.82 -15.35 4.08
N ASP A 32 6.19 -15.41 2.90
CA ASP A 32 6.31 -14.38 1.87
C ASP A 32 5.76 -13.03 2.34
N LEU A 33 4.70 -13.02 3.16
CA LEU A 33 4.16 -11.78 3.76
C LEU A 33 5.18 -11.13 4.70
N GLN A 34 5.86 -11.92 5.54
CA GLN A 34 6.93 -11.40 6.40
C GLN A 34 8.13 -10.91 5.58
N ALA A 35 8.51 -11.64 4.53
CA ALA A 35 9.59 -11.24 3.64
C ALA A 35 9.25 -9.94 2.90
N ALA A 36 8.02 -9.79 2.42
CA ALA A 36 7.51 -8.59 1.75
C ALA A 36 7.52 -7.37 2.69
N LEU A 37 7.05 -7.51 3.93
CA LEU A 37 7.10 -6.46 4.94
C LEU A 37 8.54 -6.09 5.30
N SER A 38 9.42 -7.07 5.45
CA SER A 38 10.85 -6.84 5.72
C SER A 38 11.54 -6.13 4.55
N TYR A 39 11.19 -6.49 3.33
CA TYR A 39 11.66 -5.82 2.12
C TYR A 39 11.15 -4.37 2.04
N ALA A 40 9.85 -4.16 2.27
CA ALA A 40 9.25 -2.83 2.29
C ALA A 40 9.86 -1.94 3.38
N ALA A 41 10.09 -2.47 4.58
CA ALA A 41 10.77 -1.74 5.64
C ALA A 41 12.19 -1.31 5.22
N ARG A 42 12.94 -2.18 4.53
CA ARG A 42 14.27 -1.85 4.02
C ARG A 42 14.23 -0.82 2.89
N GLU A 43 13.27 -0.91 1.98
CA GLU A 43 13.07 0.05 0.89
C GLU A 43 12.60 1.42 1.40
N LEU A 44 11.72 1.48 2.40
CA LEU A 44 11.29 2.73 3.03
C LEU A 44 12.45 3.46 3.72
N ASN A 45 13.39 2.72 4.30
CA ASN A 45 14.61 3.32 4.86
C ASN A 45 15.57 3.85 3.77
N HIS A 46 15.44 3.39 2.52
CA HIS A 46 16.25 3.84 1.38
C HIS A 46 15.54 4.92 0.55
N ASN A 47 14.21 5.01 0.59
CA ASN A 47 13.47 6.04 -0.12
C ASN A 47 13.61 7.39 0.57
N THR A 48 14.66 8.09 0.16
CA THR A 48 14.80 9.53 0.15
C THR A 48 13.45 10.22 0.19
N PHE A 49 13.22 10.90 1.30
CA PHE A 49 12.31 12.03 1.46
C PHE A 49 12.31 12.92 0.21
N ARG A 50 11.51 12.58 -0.80
CA ARG A 50 11.08 13.52 -1.82
C ARG A 50 9.69 13.93 -1.41
N SER A 51 9.65 14.98 -0.59
CA SER A 51 8.45 15.70 -0.22
C SER A 51 7.58 15.89 -1.45
N ASP A 52 6.40 15.26 -1.45
CA ASP A 52 5.28 15.77 -2.23
C ASP A 52 4.31 16.40 -1.23
N PRO A 53 4.36 17.73 -1.02
CA PRO A 53 3.36 18.45 -0.22
C PRO A 53 2.11 18.75 -1.05
N GLY A 54 1.59 17.78 -1.81
CA GLY A 54 0.76 18.06 -2.99
C GLY A 54 -0.46 17.17 -3.24
N GLY A 55 -1.19 16.69 -2.22
CA GLY A 55 -2.50 16.06 -2.48
C GLY A 55 -3.38 15.93 -1.24
N GLY A 56 -4.62 16.42 -1.18
CA GLY A 56 -5.42 17.15 -2.13
C GLY A 56 -6.59 17.79 -1.38
N SER A 57 -6.59 19.12 -1.27
CA SER A 57 -7.78 19.85 -0.82
C SER A 57 -8.67 20.13 -2.03
N GLN A 58 -9.35 19.09 -2.51
CA GLN A 58 -10.51 19.26 -3.39
C GLN A 58 -11.68 19.76 -2.56
N ARG A 59 -11.62 21.03 -2.15
CA ARG A 59 -12.79 21.80 -1.69
C ARG A 59 -13.00 22.97 -2.63
N ALA A 60 -13.25 22.63 -3.89
CA ALA A 60 -13.83 23.56 -4.83
C ALA A 60 -15.34 23.30 -4.90
N ARG A 61 -16.09 24.39 -4.67
CA ARG A 61 -17.46 24.64 -5.18
C ARG A 61 -18.63 24.14 -4.32
N SER A 62 -19.16 25.08 -3.56
CA SER A 62 -20.55 25.51 -3.73
C SER A 62 -20.71 26.95 -3.25
N GLN A 63 -20.83 27.86 -4.22
CA GLN A 63 -21.34 29.22 -4.06
C GLN A 63 -22.86 29.18 -3.82
N GLY A 64 -23.40 30.25 -3.20
CA GLY A 64 -24.83 30.53 -3.05
C GLY A 64 -25.38 29.99 -1.73
N CYS A 65 -25.91 30.79 -0.80
CA CYS A 65 -26.86 31.87 -1.00
C CYS A 65 -26.64 32.99 0.04
N ARG A 66 -26.51 34.23 -0.44
CA ARG A 66 -27.02 35.43 0.22
C ARG A 66 -27.93 36.13 -0.77
#